data_AF-A0A449BIU6-F1
#
_entry.id   AF-A0A449BIU6-F1
#
_cell.length_a   1.000
_cell.length_b   1.000
_cell.length_c   1.000
_cell.angle_alpha   90.00
_cell.angle_beta   90.00
_cell.angle_gamma   90.00
#
_symmetry.space_group_name_H-M   'P 1'
#
loop_
_entity.id
_entity.type
_entity.pdbx_description
1 polymer ?
#
loop_
_entity_poly.entity_id
_entity_poly.type
_entity_poly.pdbx_seq_one_letter_code
_entity_poly.pdbx_strand_id
1 'polypeptide(L)'
;MKKVFFAMFVFVASLVLVGCNAKEKEGTGYGLVHGHYVGEVNVKMSGKKIKEMSIEEYFLPYNAGQIAAKDEWKEVNGDEIIDKAPANVVVKVNANTGARTYYAKFFYVNGEVYEGSLDNSNNIQYLKGGVNIEAEVKDEAKAKAYVEAVKAGKVFIVDSATAATKSTELVVTGNAAKAMTKSESGYWSGANYPLGWKGNMEEVIKAMIADYEGTFALNADKKWASADFVSGATLSDFKDYQAVTQRAVANAK
;
A
#
# COMPACT_ATOMS: atom_id res chain seq x y z
N MET A 1 -5.87 58.34 55.69
CA MET A 1 -5.81 56.88 55.46
C MET A 1 -4.96 56.63 54.23
N LYS A 2 -3.62 56.55 54.35
CA LYS A 2 -2.83 55.29 54.36
C LYS A 2 -3.51 54.16 53.58
N LYS A 3 -2.98 53.83 52.40
CA LYS A 3 -2.33 52.54 52.12
C LYS A 3 -1.52 52.63 50.82
N VAL A 4 -0.21 52.68 51.02
CA VAL A 4 0.83 52.35 50.05
C VAL A 4 0.76 50.83 49.83
N PHE A 5 0.80 50.37 48.58
CA PHE A 5 1.26 49.01 48.28
C PHE A 5 2.43 49.08 47.31
N PHE A 6 3.58 48.75 47.88
CA PHE A 6 4.85 48.48 47.25
C PHE A 6 4.80 47.01 46.80
N ALA A 7 5.00 46.74 45.51
CA ALA A 7 5.34 45.40 45.05
C ALA A 7 6.49 45.53 44.05
N MET A 8 7.60 44.98 44.51
CA MET A 8 8.96 45.01 44.00
C MET A 8 9.19 43.74 43.16
N PHE A 9 10.00 43.87 42.09
CA PHE A 9 10.70 42.78 41.36
C PHE A 9 9.80 41.89 40.47
N VAL A 10 10.17 41.48 39.25
CA VAL A 10 11.49 41.12 38.71
C VAL A 10 11.58 41.54 37.24
N PHE A 11 12.68 42.22 36.89
CA PHE A 11 13.15 42.37 35.51
C PHE A 11 13.81 41.04 35.11
N VAL A 12 13.13 40.21 34.31
CA VAL A 12 13.79 39.07 33.64
C VAL A 12 14.21 39.54 32.26
N ALA A 13 15.42 40.09 32.17
CA ALA A 13 16.16 40.15 30.94
C ALA A 13 17.24 39.07 31.00
N SER A 14 17.04 37.94 30.33
CA SER A 14 18.16 37.12 29.83
C SER A 14 17.72 35.95 28.93
N LEU A 15 18.24 35.99 27.71
CA LEU A 15 18.75 34.86 26.91
C LEU A 15 17.77 33.98 26.14
N VAL A 16 17.50 34.43 24.90
CA VAL A 16 17.75 33.72 23.63
C VAL A 16 17.78 32.18 23.71
N LEU A 17 16.67 31.56 23.32
CA LEU A 17 16.74 30.48 22.34
C LEU A 17 16.09 31.03 21.08
N VAL A 18 16.92 31.57 20.19
CA VAL A 18 16.66 31.40 18.76
C VAL A 18 16.70 29.88 18.57
N GLY A 19 15.58 29.23 18.88
CA GLY A 19 15.32 27.88 18.45
C GLY A 19 15.53 27.96 16.96
N CYS A 20 16.57 27.28 16.49
CA CYS A 20 16.80 27.06 15.08
C CYS A 20 15.45 26.51 14.58
N ASN A 21 14.64 27.36 13.93
CA ASN A 21 13.39 26.95 13.31
C ASN A 21 13.85 26.07 12.15
N ALA A 22 14.17 24.81 12.46
CA ALA A 22 14.52 23.81 11.49
C ALA A 22 13.31 23.75 10.58
N LYS A 23 13.46 24.40 9.42
CA LYS A 23 12.38 24.61 8.47
C LYS A 23 11.75 23.25 8.21
N GLU A 24 10.45 23.15 8.42
CA GLU A 24 9.75 21.90 8.18
C GLU A 24 9.89 21.55 6.70
N LYS A 25 10.20 20.29 6.43
CA LYS A 25 10.33 19.75 5.07
C LYS A 25 9.33 18.64 4.90
N GLU A 26 8.79 18.51 3.70
CA GLU A 26 7.85 17.45 3.36
C GLU A 26 8.43 16.60 2.24
N GLY A 27 8.22 15.29 2.35
CA GLY A 27 8.69 14.32 1.37
C GLY A 27 7.69 13.19 1.21
N THR A 28 7.61 12.67 0.00
CA THR A 28 6.79 11.50 -0.32
C THR A 28 7.68 10.44 -0.97
N GLY A 29 7.53 9.21 -0.53
CA GLY A 29 8.22 8.03 -1.06
C GLY A 29 7.22 7.02 -1.58
N TYR A 30 7.62 6.30 -2.63
CA TYR A 30 6.81 5.27 -3.26
C TYR A 30 7.57 3.94 -3.39
N GLY A 31 6.84 2.83 -3.45
CA GLY A 31 7.42 1.55 -3.86
C GLY A 31 6.54 0.33 -3.58
N LEU A 32 6.95 -0.82 -4.12
CA LEU A 32 6.30 -2.10 -3.84
C LEU A 32 6.38 -2.45 -2.35
N VAL A 33 5.25 -2.86 -1.78
CA VAL A 33 5.12 -3.40 -0.43
C VAL A 33 4.30 -4.69 -0.47
N HIS A 34 4.65 -5.68 0.37
CA HIS A 34 3.96 -6.98 0.45
C HIS A 34 3.87 -7.74 -0.90
N GLY A 35 4.73 -7.41 -1.86
CA GLY A 35 4.72 -8.00 -3.20
C GLY A 35 3.55 -7.61 -4.11
N HIS A 36 2.42 -7.13 -3.56
CA HIS A 36 1.15 -6.98 -4.28
C HIS A 36 0.50 -5.60 -4.15
N TYR A 37 1.18 -4.61 -3.57
CA TYR A 37 0.66 -3.26 -3.42
C TYR A 37 1.75 -2.23 -3.66
N VAL A 38 1.35 -1.01 -4.01
CA VAL A 38 2.25 0.15 -4.01
C VAL A 38 2.01 0.94 -2.73
N GLY A 39 3.03 1.06 -1.89
CA GLY A 39 3.02 1.93 -0.72
C GLY A 39 3.30 3.37 -1.11
N GLU A 40 2.53 4.30 -0.56
CA GLU A 40 2.81 5.74 -0.55
C GLU A 40 3.05 6.17 0.89
N VAL A 41 4.23 6.70 1.16
CA VAL A 41 4.61 7.21 2.48
C VAL A 41 4.82 8.71 2.37
N ASN A 42 4.06 9.49 3.14
CA ASN A 42 4.31 10.92 3.31
C ASN A 42 4.96 11.15 4.67
N VAL A 43 5.99 12.01 4.71
CA VAL A 43 6.67 12.42 5.93
C VAL A 43 6.74 13.93 6.02
N LYS A 44 6.63 14.42 7.25
CA LYS A 44 6.96 15.80 7.63
C LYS A 44 8.15 15.77 8.57
N MET A 45 9.21 16.49 8.22
CA MET A 45 10.51 16.45 8.89
C MET A 45 10.80 17.77 9.60
N SER A 46 11.43 17.69 10.78
CA SER A 46 12.09 18.82 11.44
C SER A 46 13.54 18.44 11.70
N GLY A 47 14.45 19.02 10.92
CA GLY A 47 15.84 18.55 10.85
C GLY A 47 15.89 17.13 10.29
N LYS A 48 16.50 16.20 11.03
CA LYS A 48 16.60 14.76 10.67
C LYS A 48 15.50 13.89 11.30
N LYS A 49 14.54 14.48 12.00
CA LYS A 49 13.48 13.72 12.70
C LYS A 49 12.17 13.81 11.94
N ILE A 50 11.50 12.66 11.78
CA ILE A 50 10.11 12.61 11.33
C ILE A 50 9.23 13.14 12.48
N LYS A 51 8.32 14.06 12.16
CA LYS A 51 7.33 14.65 13.07
C LYS A 51 5.95 14.06 12.85
N GLU A 52 5.59 13.94 11.58
CA GLU A 52 4.32 13.39 11.14
C GLU A 52 4.58 12.44 9.97
N MET A 53 3.78 11.40 9.86
CA MET A 53 3.90 10.40 8.82
C MET A 53 2.54 9.79 8.54
N SER A 54 2.27 9.48 7.27
CA SER A 54 1.13 8.69 6.84
C SER A 54 1.58 7.60 5.88
N ILE A 55 0.93 6.44 5.91
CA ILE A 55 1.14 5.34 4.98
C ILE A 55 -0.19 5.00 4.32
N GLU A 56 -0.17 4.83 3.01
CA GLU A 56 -1.28 4.27 2.23
C GLU A 56 -0.77 3.13 1.35
N GLU A 57 -1.65 2.20 1.00
CA GLU A 57 -1.38 1.15 0.02
C GLU A 57 -2.43 1.13 -1.10
N TYR A 58 -1.93 1.09 -2.33
CA TYR A 58 -2.73 1.03 -3.55
C TYR A 58 -2.73 -0.39 -4.11
N PHE A 59 -3.93 -0.91 -4.42
CA PHE A 59 -4.09 -2.24 -4.98
C PHE A 59 -3.43 -2.36 -6.34
N LEU A 60 -2.55 -3.34 -6.53
CA LEU A 60 -2.10 -3.82 -7.83
C LEU A 60 -3.12 -4.80 -8.44
N PRO A 61 -2.95 -5.20 -9.71
CA PRO A 61 -3.89 -6.08 -10.41
C PRO A 61 -4.17 -7.41 -9.71
N TYR A 62 -3.27 -7.89 -8.85
CA TYR A 62 -3.49 -9.06 -8.01
C TYR A 62 -4.82 -8.99 -7.23
N ASN A 63 -5.17 -7.80 -6.70
CA ASN A 63 -6.46 -7.58 -6.03
C ASN A 63 -7.47 -6.90 -6.97
N ALA A 64 -7.03 -5.85 -7.66
CA ALA A 64 -7.90 -5.00 -8.48
C ALA A 64 -8.42 -5.67 -9.77
N GLY A 65 -7.78 -6.75 -10.19
CA GLY A 65 -8.20 -7.55 -11.34
C GLY A 65 -9.07 -8.75 -10.98
N GLN A 66 -9.32 -9.03 -9.70
CA GLN A 66 -10.19 -10.14 -9.30
C GLN A 66 -11.66 -9.80 -9.60
N ILE A 67 -12.35 -10.68 -10.31
CA ILE A 67 -13.72 -10.44 -10.79
C ILE A 67 -14.72 -11.47 -10.27
N ALA A 68 -16.00 -11.11 -10.32
CA ALA A 68 -17.10 -11.98 -9.97
C ALA A 68 -17.17 -13.15 -10.95
N ALA A 69 -17.34 -14.36 -10.42
CA ALA A 69 -17.70 -15.50 -11.24
C ALA A 69 -19.11 -15.31 -11.81
N LYS A 70 -19.34 -15.81 -13.02
CA LYS A 70 -20.68 -15.98 -13.57
C LYS A 70 -20.99 -17.47 -13.71
N ASP A 71 -22.24 -17.85 -13.49
CA ASP A 71 -22.65 -19.26 -13.48
C ASP A 71 -22.43 -19.89 -14.86
N GLU A 72 -22.66 -19.15 -15.94
CA GLU A 72 -22.44 -19.62 -17.31
C GLU A 72 -20.98 -19.90 -17.67
N TRP A 73 -20.02 -19.50 -16.83
CA TRP A 73 -18.59 -19.79 -17.05
C TRP A 73 -18.18 -21.18 -16.55
N LYS A 74 -19.12 -21.94 -15.97
CA LYS A 74 -18.88 -23.29 -15.49
C LYS A 74 -19.93 -24.22 -16.06
N GLU A 75 -19.47 -25.32 -16.62
CA GLU A 75 -20.32 -26.45 -16.97
C GLU A 75 -19.91 -27.63 -16.09
N VAL A 76 -20.89 -28.26 -15.42
CA VAL A 76 -20.66 -29.42 -14.55
C VAL A 76 -21.16 -30.66 -15.27
N ASN A 77 -20.25 -31.60 -15.56
CA ASN A 77 -20.54 -32.87 -16.21
C ASN A 77 -20.14 -34.02 -15.27
N GLY A 78 -21.08 -34.46 -14.43
CA GLY A 78 -20.78 -35.38 -13.33
C GLY A 78 -19.84 -34.70 -12.32
N ASP A 79 -18.68 -35.31 -12.07
CA ASP A 79 -17.64 -34.75 -11.17
C ASP A 79 -16.67 -33.81 -11.89
N GLU A 80 -16.75 -33.70 -13.22
CA GLU A 80 -15.90 -32.82 -14.02
C GLU A 80 -16.48 -31.40 -14.08
N ILE A 81 -15.65 -30.39 -13.85
CA ILE A 81 -16.00 -28.98 -14.07
C ILE A 81 -15.21 -28.47 -15.27
N ILE A 82 -15.93 -28.09 -16.32
CA ILE A 82 -15.39 -27.52 -17.55
C ILE A 82 -15.50 -26.00 -17.46
N ASP A 83 -14.36 -25.31 -17.55
CA ASP A 83 -14.30 -23.86 -17.52
C ASP A 83 -14.64 -23.27 -18.90
N LYS A 84 -15.73 -22.49 -18.95
CA LYS A 84 -16.26 -21.79 -20.15
C LYS A 84 -16.07 -20.28 -20.06
N ALA A 85 -15.14 -19.82 -19.22
CA ALA A 85 -14.86 -18.41 -19.07
C ALA A 85 -14.45 -17.80 -20.43
N PRO A 86 -14.88 -16.55 -20.72
CA PRO A 86 -14.55 -15.89 -21.98
C PRO A 86 -13.05 -15.61 -22.09
N ALA A 87 -12.57 -15.35 -23.31
CA ALA A 87 -11.13 -15.19 -23.59
C ALA A 87 -10.47 -14.01 -22.85
N ASN A 88 -11.26 -13.05 -22.36
CA ASN A 88 -10.81 -11.93 -21.53
C ASN A 88 -10.81 -12.24 -20.02
N VAL A 89 -10.87 -13.52 -19.63
CA VAL A 89 -10.85 -13.98 -18.24
C VAL A 89 -9.77 -15.04 -18.03
N VAL A 90 -9.05 -14.92 -16.92
CA VAL A 90 -8.09 -15.93 -16.43
C VAL A 90 -8.72 -16.68 -15.28
N VAL A 91 -8.75 -18.02 -15.39
CA VAL A 91 -9.29 -18.90 -14.35
C VAL A 91 -8.13 -19.51 -13.56
N LYS A 92 -8.03 -19.18 -12.28
CA LYS A 92 -7.11 -19.81 -11.33
C LYS A 92 -7.83 -20.92 -10.59
N VAL A 93 -7.32 -22.15 -10.66
CA VAL A 93 -7.87 -23.30 -9.93
C VAL A 93 -6.95 -23.64 -8.76
N ASN A 94 -7.50 -23.72 -7.55
CA ASN A 94 -6.79 -24.24 -6.39
C ASN A 94 -6.64 -25.76 -6.53
N ALA A 95 -5.41 -26.25 -6.66
CA ALA A 95 -5.13 -27.67 -6.88
C ALA A 95 -5.61 -28.59 -5.73
N ASN A 96 -5.72 -28.06 -4.52
CA ASN A 96 -6.10 -28.84 -3.34
C ASN A 96 -7.62 -28.91 -3.14
N THR A 97 -8.36 -27.88 -3.56
CA THR A 97 -9.80 -27.76 -3.29
C THR A 97 -10.67 -27.73 -4.54
N GLY A 98 -10.08 -27.60 -5.73
CA GLY A 98 -10.81 -27.37 -6.98
C GLY A 98 -11.49 -26.00 -7.07
N ALA A 99 -11.32 -25.14 -6.04
CA ALA A 99 -11.95 -23.82 -6.00
C ALA A 99 -11.39 -22.92 -7.09
N ARG A 100 -12.28 -22.17 -7.76
CA ARG A 100 -11.93 -21.27 -8.86
C ARG A 100 -11.96 -19.83 -8.41
N THR A 101 -10.92 -19.09 -8.78
CA THR A 101 -10.86 -17.63 -8.69
C THR A 101 -10.72 -17.07 -10.11
N TYR A 102 -11.45 -16.00 -10.40
CA TYR A 102 -11.51 -15.40 -11.72
C TYR A 102 -10.83 -14.04 -11.71
N TYR A 103 -10.06 -13.77 -12.75
CA TYR A 103 -9.36 -12.50 -12.96
C TYR A 103 -9.66 -11.95 -14.34
N ALA A 104 -9.79 -10.63 -14.46
CA ALA A 104 -9.80 -9.98 -15.76
C ALA A 104 -8.44 -10.19 -16.44
N LYS A 105 -8.45 -10.57 -17.72
CA LYS A 105 -7.22 -10.80 -18.47
C LYS A 105 -6.50 -9.51 -18.82
N PHE A 106 -7.18 -8.37 -18.93
CA PHE A 106 -6.56 -7.12 -19.36
C PHE A 106 -6.74 -6.03 -18.31
N PHE A 107 -5.63 -5.45 -17.88
CA PHE A 107 -5.60 -4.42 -16.85
C PHE A 107 -4.94 -3.15 -17.40
N TYR A 108 -5.71 -2.08 -17.49
CA TYR A 108 -5.29 -0.80 -18.04
C TYR A 108 -4.70 0.08 -16.94
N VAL A 109 -3.54 0.67 -17.22
CA VAL A 109 -2.83 1.64 -16.39
C VAL A 109 -2.37 2.78 -17.29
N ASN A 110 -3.07 3.91 -17.24
CA ASN A 110 -2.67 5.19 -17.88
C ASN A 110 -2.11 5.08 -19.31
N GLY A 111 -2.85 4.41 -20.20
CA GLY A 111 -2.50 4.29 -21.62
C GLY A 111 -1.83 2.97 -21.97
N GLU A 112 -1.54 2.13 -20.98
CA GLU A 112 -0.88 0.85 -21.15
C GLU A 112 -1.79 -0.29 -20.66
N VAL A 113 -1.81 -1.41 -21.39
CA VAL A 113 -2.56 -2.61 -20.99
C VAL A 113 -1.58 -3.71 -20.62
N TYR A 114 -1.76 -4.27 -19.43
CA TYR A 114 -1.07 -5.45 -18.94
C TYR A 114 -1.94 -6.67 -19.16
N GLU A 115 -1.34 -7.78 -19.60
CA GLU A 115 -2.01 -9.05 -19.83
C GLU A 115 -1.80 -9.99 -18.65
N GLY A 116 -2.92 -10.42 -18.07
CA GLY A 116 -3.05 -11.38 -16.99
C GLY A 116 -2.78 -12.80 -17.47
N SER A 117 -1.98 -13.53 -16.72
CA SER A 117 -1.73 -14.96 -16.91
C SER A 117 -1.33 -15.61 -15.59
N LEU A 118 -1.31 -16.94 -15.55
CA LEU A 118 -0.80 -17.67 -14.40
C LEU A 118 0.69 -17.95 -14.60
N ASP A 119 1.49 -17.75 -13.56
CA ASP A 119 2.87 -18.19 -13.52
C ASP A 119 2.98 -19.71 -13.30
N ASN A 120 4.22 -20.23 -13.30
CA ASN A 120 4.50 -21.65 -13.07
C ASN A 120 4.11 -22.13 -11.66
N SER A 121 3.85 -21.22 -10.73
CA SER A 121 3.37 -21.48 -9.38
C SER A 121 1.87 -21.24 -9.23
N ASN A 122 1.14 -21.10 -10.34
CA ASN A 122 -0.30 -20.87 -10.37
C ASN A 122 -0.72 -19.56 -9.66
N ASN A 123 0.12 -18.54 -9.69
CA ASN A 123 -0.19 -17.18 -9.23
C ASN A 123 -0.55 -16.29 -10.41
N ILE A 124 -1.53 -15.42 -10.21
CA ILE A 124 -1.87 -14.40 -11.20
C ILE A 124 -0.73 -13.40 -11.30
N GLN A 125 -0.31 -13.09 -12.51
CA GLN A 125 0.66 -12.04 -12.85
C GLN A 125 0.14 -11.22 -14.02
N TYR A 126 0.53 -9.95 -14.08
CA TYR A 126 0.13 -9.03 -15.14
C TYR A 126 1.37 -8.48 -15.82
N LEU A 127 1.52 -8.84 -17.10
CA LEU A 127 2.74 -8.62 -17.86
C LEU A 127 2.52 -7.58 -18.95
N LYS A 128 3.51 -6.73 -19.19
CA LYS A 128 3.62 -5.90 -20.38
C LYS A 128 5.02 -5.99 -20.95
N GLY A 129 5.13 -6.36 -22.23
CA GLY A 129 6.44 -6.59 -22.86
C GLY A 129 7.27 -7.66 -22.13
N GLY A 130 6.63 -8.63 -21.47
CA GLY A 130 7.28 -9.67 -20.68
C GLY A 130 7.67 -9.27 -19.24
N VAL A 131 7.39 -8.03 -18.82
CA VAL A 131 7.72 -7.54 -17.46
C VAL A 131 6.46 -7.48 -16.60
N ASN A 132 6.54 -8.03 -15.39
CA ASN A 132 5.45 -7.98 -14.40
C ASN A 132 5.35 -6.57 -13.79
N ILE A 133 4.14 -6.02 -13.70
CA ILE A 133 3.86 -4.73 -13.06
C ILE A 133 4.42 -4.66 -11.62
N GLU A 134 4.38 -5.76 -10.87
CA GLU A 134 4.94 -5.85 -9.52
C GLU A 134 6.47 -5.65 -9.52
N ALA A 135 7.16 -6.08 -10.59
CA ALA A 135 8.58 -5.83 -10.75
C ALA A 135 8.85 -4.38 -11.16
N GLU A 136 8.01 -3.77 -11.99
CA GLU A 136 8.17 -2.38 -12.42
C GLU A 136 8.03 -1.40 -11.26
N VAL A 137 7.03 -1.58 -10.39
CA VAL A 137 6.78 -0.66 -9.26
C VAL A 137 7.75 -0.85 -8.08
N LYS A 138 8.79 -1.67 -8.23
CA LYS A 138 9.98 -1.61 -7.36
C LYS A 138 10.79 -0.35 -7.62
N ASP A 139 10.76 0.17 -8.84
CA ASP A 139 11.27 1.49 -9.18
C ASP A 139 10.32 2.57 -8.64
N GLU A 140 10.87 3.54 -7.90
CA GLU A 140 10.08 4.56 -7.21
C GLU A 140 9.33 5.47 -8.20
N ALA A 141 9.92 5.81 -9.35
CA ALA A 141 9.26 6.67 -10.33
C ALA A 141 8.08 5.95 -11.00
N LYS A 142 8.21 4.64 -11.26
CA LYS A 142 7.11 3.80 -11.75
C LYS A 142 6.02 3.60 -10.71
N ALA A 143 6.40 3.36 -9.45
CA ALA A 143 5.47 3.29 -8.32
C ALA A 143 4.66 4.58 -8.17
N LYS A 144 5.34 5.73 -8.21
CA LYS A 144 4.70 7.06 -8.20
C LYS A 144 3.72 7.22 -9.35
N ALA A 145 4.13 6.92 -10.58
CA ALA A 145 3.28 7.02 -11.76
C ALA A 145 2.03 6.13 -11.66
N TYR A 146 2.15 4.95 -11.06
CA TYR A 146 1.01 4.07 -10.77
C TYR A 146 0.03 4.73 -9.79
N VAL A 147 0.53 5.24 -8.66
CA VAL A 147 -0.30 5.90 -7.64
C VAL A 147 -1.02 7.11 -8.23
N GLU A 148 -0.33 7.94 -9.02
CA GLU A 148 -0.92 9.08 -9.71
C GLU A 148 -1.99 8.65 -10.72
N ALA A 149 -1.77 7.54 -11.44
CA ALA A 149 -2.77 6.97 -12.34
C ALA A 149 -4.02 6.49 -11.58
N VAL A 150 -3.86 5.86 -10.41
CA VAL A 150 -4.99 5.46 -9.57
C VAL A 150 -5.78 6.69 -9.12
N LYS A 151 -5.11 7.71 -8.57
CA LYS A 151 -5.74 8.98 -8.13
C LYS A 151 -6.46 9.69 -9.28
N ALA A 152 -5.96 9.56 -10.50
CA ALA A 152 -6.58 10.12 -11.71
C ALA A 152 -7.70 9.25 -12.31
N GLY A 153 -8.05 8.11 -11.71
CA GLY A 153 -9.07 7.19 -12.23
C GLY A 153 -8.66 6.48 -13.52
N LYS A 154 -7.35 6.37 -13.80
CA LYS A 154 -6.78 5.79 -15.02
C LYS A 154 -6.29 4.35 -14.83
N VAL A 155 -6.82 3.68 -13.82
CA VAL A 155 -6.52 2.28 -13.51
C VAL A 155 -7.82 1.50 -13.46
N PHE A 156 -8.00 0.53 -14.35
CA PHE A 156 -9.23 -0.25 -14.47
C PHE A 156 -9.03 -1.50 -15.34
N ILE A 157 -9.92 -2.47 -15.21
CA ILE A 157 -9.98 -3.64 -16.12
C ILE A 157 -10.63 -3.27 -17.45
N VAL A 158 -10.19 -3.90 -18.53
CA VAL A 158 -10.70 -3.69 -19.91
C VAL A 158 -10.99 -5.01 -20.60
N ASP A 159 -11.76 -4.99 -21.68
CA ASP A 159 -12.22 -6.23 -22.33
C ASP A 159 -11.22 -6.81 -23.35
N SER A 160 -10.22 -6.03 -23.78
CA SER A 160 -9.21 -6.49 -24.73
C SER A 160 -7.87 -5.75 -24.58
N ALA A 161 -6.80 -6.30 -25.15
CA ALA A 161 -5.47 -5.70 -25.16
C ALA A 161 -5.39 -4.31 -25.82
N THR A 162 -6.37 -3.95 -26.65
CA THR A 162 -6.43 -2.67 -27.38
C THR A 162 -7.51 -1.72 -26.84
N ALA A 163 -8.31 -2.15 -25.85
CA ALA A 163 -9.34 -1.33 -25.25
C ALA A 163 -8.73 -0.23 -24.35
N ALA A 164 -9.30 0.97 -24.43
CA ALA A 164 -8.92 2.12 -23.60
C ALA A 164 -10.03 2.54 -22.63
N THR A 165 -11.16 1.81 -22.62
CA THR A 165 -12.32 2.10 -21.78
C THR A 165 -12.58 0.97 -20.81
N LYS A 166 -12.99 1.32 -19.59
CA LYS A 166 -13.34 0.37 -18.53
C LYS A 166 -14.38 -0.65 -19.02
N SER A 167 -14.14 -1.92 -18.70
CA SER A 167 -15.10 -2.99 -18.97
C SER A 167 -16.44 -2.71 -18.31
N THR A 168 -17.52 -2.96 -19.06
CA THR A 168 -18.90 -2.97 -18.54
C THR A 168 -19.42 -4.38 -18.29
N GLU A 169 -18.72 -5.41 -18.77
CA GLU A 169 -19.14 -6.81 -18.67
C GLU A 169 -18.53 -7.52 -17.45
N LEU A 170 -17.31 -7.14 -17.08
CA LEU A 170 -16.57 -7.71 -15.97
C LEU A 170 -16.74 -6.83 -14.73
N VAL A 171 -17.04 -7.47 -13.60
CA VAL A 171 -17.28 -6.78 -12.33
C VAL A 171 -16.19 -7.14 -11.35
N VAL A 172 -15.39 -6.15 -10.93
CA VAL A 172 -14.36 -6.31 -9.89
C VAL A 172 -15.03 -6.71 -8.57
N THR A 173 -14.36 -7.57 -7.79
CA THR A 173 -14.84 -8.05 -6.48
C THR A 173 -13.84 -7.76 -5.36
N GLY A 174 -14.20 -8.14 -4.13
CA GLY A 174 -13.34 -7.96 -2.97
C GLY A 174 -13.22 -6.50 -2.54
N ASN A 175 -12.05 -6.14 -2.01
CA ASN A 175 -11.81 -4.79 -1.46
C ASN A 175 -11.63 -3.74 -2.57
N ALA A 176 -10.96 -4.10 -3.67
CA ALA A 176 -10.80 -3.21 -4.82
C ALA A 176 -12.12 -2.79 -5.50
N ALA A 177 -13.20 -3.55 -5.31
CA ALA A 177 -14.53 -3.17 -5.78
C ALA A 177 -15.11 -1.94 -5.05
N LYS A 178 -14.63 -1.67 -3.83
CA LYS A 178 -15.08 -0.53 -3.00
C LYS A 178 -14.21 0.70 -3.22
N ALA A 179 -12.89 0.52 -3.20
CA ALA A 179 -11.90 1.57 -3.43
C ALA A 179 -10.55 0.96 -3.81
N MET A 180 -9.69 1.75 -4.47
CA MET A 180 -8.35 1.29 -4.89
C MET A 180 -7.29 1.36 -3.78
N THR A 181 -7.63 1.89 -2.61
CA THR A 181 -6.74 1.98 -1.45
C THR A 181 -7.22 1.09 -0.31
N LYS A 182 -6.29 0.65 0.55
CA LYS A 182 -6.64 -0.21 1.70
C LYS A 182 -7.42 0.57 2.76
N SER A 183 -7.09 1.84 3.00
CA SER A 183 -7.79 2.65 3.99
C SER A 183 -9.27 2.88 3.64
N GLU A 184 -9.60 3.10 2.36
CA GLU A 184 -10.97 3.40 1.92
C GLU A 184 -11.80 2.14 1.64
N SER A 185 -11.16 1.02 1.29
CA SER A 185 -11.87 -0.23 0.96
C SER A 185 -12.35 -1.01 2.19
N GLY A 186 -11.88 -0.65 3.39
CA GLY A 186 -12.11 -1.43 4.61
C GLY A 186 -11.26 -2.70 4.66
N TYR A 187 -10.11 -2.72 3.98
CA TYR A 187 -9.22 -3.89 3.95
C TYR A 187 -8.76 -4.27 5.35
N TRP A 188 -8.98 -5.54 5.74
CA TRP A 188 -8.57 -6.10 7.03
C TRP A 188 -8.93 -5.19 8.23
N SER A 189 -10.11 -4.58 8.17
CA SER A 189 -10.65 -3.72 9.23
C SER A 189 -11.22 -4.55 10.38
N GLY A 190 -10.84 -4.25 11.62
CA GLY A 190 -11.41 -4.86 12.83
C GLY A 190 -10.38 -5.09 13.95
N ALA A 191 -10.87 -5.50 15.13
CA ALA A 191 -10.05 -5.93 16.27
C ALA A 191 -9.45 -7.33 16.06
N ASN A 192 -9.03 -7.65 14.84
CA ASN A 192 -8.48 -8.96 14.51
C ASN A 192 -7.07 -9.08 15.08
N TYR A 193 -6.86 -10.14 15.85
CA TYR A 193 -5.57 -10.49 16.41
C TYR A 193 -4.56 -10.84 15.30
N PRO A 194 -3.29 -10.44 15.42
CA PRO A 194 -2.75 -9.57 16.46
C PRO A 194 -3.10 -8.08 16.25
N LEU A 195 -3.18 -7.60 15.00
CA LEU A 195 -3.61 -6.25 14.62
C LEU A 195 -4.20 -6.30 13.19
N GLY A 196 -5.33 -5.64 12.90
CA GLY A 196 -5.78 -5.41 11.52
C GLY A 196 -4.82 -4.50 10.73
N TRP A 197 -5.09 -4.22 9.44
CA TRP A 197 -4.17 -3.44 8.59
C TRP A 197 -3.83 -2.08 9.22
N LYS A 198 -4.88 -1.36 9.61
CA LYS A 198 -4.75 -0.04 10.22
C LYS A 198 -3.90 -0.05 11.49
N GLY A 199 -4.14 -1.01 12.40
CA GLY A 199 -3.36 -1.11 13.64
C GLY A 199 -1.90 -1.44 13.37
N ASN A 200 -1.64 -2.28 12.37
CA ASN A 200 -0.29 -2.58 11.91
C ASN A 200 0.42 -1.33 11.34
N MET A 201 -0.26 -0.51 10.52
CA MET A 201 0.29 0.74 10.00
C MET A 201 0.58 1.76 11.11
N GLU A 202 -0.28 1.86 12.12
CA GLU A 202 -0.05 2.72 13.29
C GLU A 202 1.23 2.34 14.03
N GLU A 203 1.50 1.04 14.22
CA GLU A 203 2.71 0.56 14.87
C GLU A 203 3.98 0.71 14.00
N VAL A 204 3.86 0.55 12.69
CA VAL A 204 4.95 0.88 11.74
C VAL A 204 5.30 2.36 11.83
N ILE A 205 4.31 3.25 11.78
CA ILE A 205 4.50 4.70 11.87
C ILE A 205 5.24 5.08 13.16
N LYS A 206 4.83 4.53 14.31
CA LYS A 206 5.53 4.75 15.59
C LYS A 206 7.00 4.34 15.51
N ALA A 207 7.28 3.17 14.93
CA ALA A 207 8.64 2.68 14.77
C ALA A 207 9.50 3.58 13.86
N MET A 208 8.94 4.03 12.74
CA MET A 208 9.65 4.91 11.79
C MET A 208 9.90 6.30 12.38
N ILE A 209 8.94 6.86 13.11
CA ILE A 209 9.13 8.12 13.83
C ILE A 209 10.24 8.01 14.89
N ALA A 210 10.33 6.86 15.55
CA ALA A 210 11.38 6.59 16.52
C ALA A 210 12.76 6.44 15.86
N ASP A 211 12.87 5.61 14.82
CA ASP A 211 14.16 5.24 14.23
C ASP A 211 14.03 4.67 12.79
N TYR A 212 13.70 5.50 11.79
CA TYR A 212 13.57 5.03 10.40
C TYR A 212 14.87 4.49 9.78
N GLU A 213 16.05 4.82 10.33
CA GLU A 213 17.36 4.29 9.92
C GLU A 213 17.77 3.03 10.70
N GLY A 214 16.99 2.66 11.70
CA GLY A 214 17.25 1.55 12.61
C GLY A 214 17.35 0.20 11.93
N THR A 215 18.19 -0.68 12.47
CA THR A 215 18.23 -2.07 12.02
C THR A 215 17.16 -2.88 12.74
N PHE A 216 16.00 -3.07 12.10
CA PHE A 216 14.91 -3.87 12.66
C PHE A 216 15.04 -5.36 12.34
N ALA A 217 14.77 -6.19 13.34
CA ALA A 217 14.65 -7.64 13.22
C ALA A 217 13.42 -8.15 14.00
N LEU A 218 12.88 -9.30 13.59
CA LEU A 218 11.84 -9.98 14.36
C LEU A 218 12.43 -10.54 15.65
N ASN A 219 11.82 -10.20 16.78
CA ASN A 219 12.17 -10.76 18.09
C ASN A 219 11.42 -12.08 18.36
N ALA A 220 11.64 -12.67 19.54
CA ALA A 220 10.99 -13.92 19.96
C ALA A 220 9.45 -13.84 20.00
N ASP A 221 8.89 -12.64 20.22
CA ASP A 221 7.45 -12.38 20.26
C ASP A 221 6.87 -12.08 18.86
N LYS A 222 7.65 -12.27 17.79
CA LYS A 222 7.27 -11.96 16.40
C LYS A 222 6.90 -10.49 16.17
N LYS A 223 7.56 -9.60 16.91
CA LYS A 223 7.48 -8.14 16.74
C LYS A 223 8.77 -7.60 16.15
N TRP A 224 8.69 -6.51 15.40
CA TRP A 224 9.87 -5.85 14.85
C TRP A 224 10.52 -4.96 15.91
N ALA A 225 11.81 -5.18 16.15
CA ALA A 225 12.59 -4.47 17.16
C ALA A 225 13.96 -4.02 16.62
N SER A 226 14.39 -2.83 17.06
CA SER A 226 15.77 -2.34 16.98
C SER A 226 16.42 -2.41 18.38
N ALA A 227 17.63 -1.86 18.54
CA ALA A 227 18.30 -1.82 19.84
C ALA A 227 17.51 -1.02 20.89
N ASP A 228 16.86 0.06 20.46
CA ASP A 228 16.23 1.04 21.35
C ASP A 228 14.69 1.06 21.27
N PHE A 229 14.09 0.26 20.38
CA PHE A 229 12.65 0.28 20.14
C PHE A 229 12.08 -1.11 19.81
N VAL A 230 10.91 -1.43 20.37
CA VAL A 230 10.11 -2.62 19.98
C VAL A 230 8.76 -2.13 19.47
N SER A 231 8.48 -2.35 18.19
CA SER A 231 7.19 -2.02 17.59
C SER A 231 6.10 -3.01 18.02
N GLY A 232 4.83 -2.59 17.99
CA GLY A 232 3.70 -3.52 18.06
C GLY A 232 3.39 -4.22 16.74
N ALA A 233 4.05 -3.85 15.64
CA ALA A 233 3.76 -4.35 14.31
C ALA A 233 4.15 -5.82 14.16
N THR A 234 3.31 -6.59 13.46
CA THR A 234 3.49 -8.04 13.27
C THR A 234 3.52 -8.43 11.79
N LEU A 235 3.26 -7.49 10.89
CA LEU A 235 3.23 -7.71 9.45
C LEU A 235 4.63 -8.05 8.91
N SER A 236 4.74 -9.02 7.99
CA SER A 236 6.03 -9.49 7.47
C SER A 236 6.74 -8.48 6.56
N ASP A 237 5.96 -7.59 5.95
CA ASP A 237 6.34 -6.53 5.01
C ASP A 237 6.87 -5.25 5.69
N PHE A 238 7.14 -5.26 7.01
CA PHE A 238 7.59 -4.09 7.78
C PHE A 238 8.80 -3.40 7.15
N LYS A 239 9.76 -4.18 6.65
CA LYS A 239 10.98 -3.69 6.00
C LYS A 239 10.69 -3.00 4.67
N ASP A 240 9.62 -3.37 3.97
CA ASP A 240 9.23 -2.69 2.74
C ASP A 240 8.79 -1.26 3.07
N TYR A 241 7.96 -1.07 4.11
CA TYR A 241 7.57 0.28 4.57
C TYR A 241 8.76 1.08 5.08
N GLN A 242 9.72 0.44 5.78
CA GLN A 242 10.95 1.13 6.18
C GLN A 242 11.70 1.67 4.96
N ALA A 243 11.87 0.85 3.91
CA ALA A 243 12.54 1.28 2.69
C ALA A 243 11.80 2.42 1.98
N VAL A 244 10.47 2.36 1.90
CA VAL A 244 9.66 3.45 1.30
C VAL A 244 9.73 4.72 2.16
N THR A 245 9.78 4.58 3.49
CA THR A 245 9.97 5.71 4.42
C THR A 245 11.32 6.39 4.21
N GLN A 246 12.40 5.62 4.07
CA GLN A 246 13.73 6.15 3.80
C GLN A 246 13.76 6.95 2.49
N ARG A 247 13.05 6.51 1.45
CA ARG A 247 12.87 7.29 0.21
C ARG A 247 12.09 8.58 0.46
N ALA A 248 10.99 8.52 1.21
CA ALA A 248 10.21 9.70 1.57
C ALA A 248 11.06 10.75 2.29
N VAL A 249 11.91 10.33 3.24
CA VAL A 249 12.85 11.20 3.94
C VAL A 249 13.90 11.77 2.99
N ALA A 250 14.47 10.96 2.09
CA ALA A 250 15.44 11.43 1.10
C ALA A 250 14.85 12.47 0.13
N ASN A 251 13.54 12.39 -0.15
CA ASN A 251 12.81 13.32 -1.01
C ASN A 251 12.37 14.61 -0.28
N ALA A 252 12.56 14.71 1.04
CA ALA A 252 12.06 15.83 1.83
C ALA A 252 12.82 17.13 1.55
N LYS A 253 12.10 18.19 1.14
CA LYS A 253 12.67 19.47 0.72
C LYS A 253 12.00 20.69 1.35
#